data_AF-A0A136HQN2-F1
#
_entry.id   AF-A0A136HQN2-F1
#
_cell.length_a   1.000
_cell.length_b   1.000
_cell.length_c   1.000
_cell.angle_alpha   90.00
_cell.angle_beta   90.00
_cell.angle_gamma   90.00
#
_symmetry.space_group_name_H-M   'P 1'
#
loop_
_entity.id
_entity.type
_entity.pdbx_description
1 polymer ?
#
loop_
_entity_poly.entity_id
_entity_poly.type
_entity_poly.pdbx_seq_one_letter_code
_entity_poly.pdbx_strand_id
1 'polypeptide(L)' 'MSSTTLKEKAFTFFKDKNLTEKWLETPCNSFDGKTPAEHYESSLRAQQEVEEYLDLLLTKPTR' A
#
# COMPACT_ATOMS: atom_id res chain seq x y z
N MET A 1 15.57 -2.87 -3.60
CA MET A 1 14.72 -3.77 -4.43
C MET A 1 13.29 -3.90 -3.88
N SER A 2 12.97 -3.40 -2.68
CA SER A 2 11.67 -3.61 -2.03
C SER A 2 10.51 -2.76 -2.57
N SER A 3 10.76 -1.57 -3.10
CA SER A 3 9.70 -0.64 -3.56
C SER A 3 9.02 -1.09 -4.87
N THR A 4 9.65 -1.94 -5.68
CA THR A 4 9.07 -2.44 -6.95
C THR A 4 7.92 -3.42 -6.70
N THR A 5 8.09 -4.36 -5.76
CA THR A 5 7.08 -5.40 -5.47
C THR A 5 5.78 -4.82 -4.92
N LEU A 6 5.86 -3.85 -3.99
CA LEU A 6 4.67 -3.17 -3.48
C LEU A 6 3.93 -2.43 -4.60
N LYS A 7 4.67 -1.73 -5.46
CA LYS A 7 4.09 -0.98 -6.58
C LYS A 7 3.37 -1.89 -7.57
N GLU A 8 3.93 -3.06 -7.87
CA GLU A 8 3.28 -4.05 -8.74
C GLU A 8 2.01 -4.64 -8.11
N LYS A 9 2.01 -4.92 -6.81
CA LYS A 9 0.82 -5.40 -6.09
C LYS A 9 -0.28 -4.35 -6.02
N ALA A 10 0.07 -3.12 -5.64
CA ALA A 10 -0.85 -2.00 -5.61
C ALA A 10 -1.39 -1.71 -7.03
N PHE A 11 -0.57 -1.78 -8.07
CA PHE A 11 -1.02 -1.64 -9.46
C PHE A 11 -2.00 -2.74 -9.87
N THR A 12 -1.75 -3.99 -9.47
CA THR A 12 -2.68 -5.10 -9.72
C THR A 12 -4.02 -4.89 -9.02
N PHE A 13 -4.01 -4.27 -7.83
CA PHE A 13 -5.21 -3.91 -7.06
C PHE A 13 -5.99 -2.76 -7.69
N PHE A 14 -5.35 -1.60 -7.90
CA PHE A 14 -6.04 -0.41 -8.42
C PHE A 14 -6.33 -0.48 -9.92
N LYS A 15 -5.55 -1.28 -10.67
CA LYS A 15 -5.53 -1.34 -12.15
C LYS A 15 -5.35 0.03 -12.82
N ASP A 16 -4.92 1.01 -12.05
CA ASP A 16 -4.73 2.38 -12.47
C ASP A 16 -3.43 2.88 -11.86
N LYS A 17 -2.54 3.35 -12.73
CA LYS A 17 -1.21 3.81 -12.35
C LYS A 17 -1.28 5.04 -11.45
N ASN A 18 -2.19 5.97 -11.75
CA ASN A 18 -2.31 7.23 -11.03
C ASN A 18 -2.84 7.01 -9.60
N LEU A 19 -3.85 6.16 -9.44
CA LEU A 19 -4.37 5.74 -8.13
C LEU A 19 -3.31 4.96 -7.33
N THR A 20 -2.54 4.10 -8.00
CA THR A 20 -1.45 3.37 -7.36
C THR A 20 -0.39 4.31 -6.81
N GLU A 21 0.12 5.22 -7.64
CA GLU A 21 1.15 6.19 -7.23
C GLU A 21 0.60 7.12 -6.13
N LYS A 22 -0.62 7.63 -6.31
CA LYS A 22 -1.29 8.43 -5.29
C LYS A 22 -1.43 7.69 -3.96
N TRP A 23 -1.84 6.43 -3.97
CA TRP A 23 -1.97 5.64 -2.73
C TRP A 23 -0.60 5.43 -2.06
N LEU A 24 0.43 5.07 -2.84
CA LEU A 24 1.79 4.87 -2.34
C LEU A 24 2.39 6.13 -1.70
N GLU A 25 2.00 7.31 -2.18
CA GLU A 25 2.47 8.62 -1.71
C GLU A 25 1.51 9.31 -0.73
N THR A 26 0.33 8.73 -0.47
CA THR A 26 -0.64 9.30 0.47
C THR A 26 -0.35 8.80 1.89
N PRO A 27 -0.12 9.69 2.87
CA PRO A 27 0.05 9.31 4.26
C PRO A 27 -1.15 8.51 4.78
N CYS A 28 -0.88 7.42 5.50
CA CYS A 28 -1.92 6.59 6.09
C CYS A 28 -1.80 6.61 7.62
N ASN A 29 -2.88 6.93 8.31
CA ASN A 29 -2.92 6.90 9.78
C ASN A 29 -2.69 5.49 10.33
N SER A 30 -3.02 4.43 9.56
CA SER A 30 -2.71 3.04 9.91
C SER A 30 -1.21 2.74 9.96
N PHE A 31 -0.39 3.58 9.32
CA PHE A 31 1.06 3.45 9.24
C PHE A 31 1.77 4.59 9.98
N ASP A 32 1.20 5.04 11.11
CA ASP A 32 1.76 6.12 11.94
C ASP A 32 1.91 7.46 11.19
N GLY A 33 1.03 7.71 10.21
CA GLY A 33 1.09 8.90 9.37
C GLY A 33 2.17 8.87 8.30
N LYS A 34 2.86 7.74 8.11
CA LYS A 34 3.77 7.52 6.98
C LYS A 34 3.01 7.09 5.74
N THR A 35 3.63 7.28 4.58
CA THR A 35 3.09 6.74 3.34
C THR A 35 3.28 5.21 3.29
N PRO A 36 2.42 4.47 2.57
CA PRO A 36 2.59 3.03 2.41
C PRO A 36 3.96 2.66 1.84
N ALA A 37 4.50 3.47 0.93
CA ALA A 37 5.84 3.28 0.40
C ALA A 37 6.91 3.40 1.49
N GLU A 38 6.87 4.46 2.29
CA GLU A 38 7.85 4.67 3.37
C GLU A 38 7.73 3.61 4.47
N HIS A 39 6.51 3.21 4.85
CA HIS A 39 6.31 2.17 5.86
C HIS A 39 6.83 0.82 5.37
N TYR A 40 6.55 0.46 4.10
CA TYR A 40 6.99 -0.79 3.49
C TYR A 40 8.51 -0.97 3.47
N GLU A 41 9.26 0.11 3.31
CA GLU A 41 10.73 0.06 3.34
C GLU A 41 11.30 -0.10 4.75
N SER A 42 10.48 0.11 5.79
CA SER A 42 10.95 0.12 7.18
C SER A 42 11.34 -1.26 7.71
N SER A 43 10.64 -2.34 7.34
CA SER A 43 10.87 -3.70 7.86
C SER A 43 10.03 -4.74 7.10
N LEU A 44 10.43 -6.03 7.13
CA LEU A 44 9.62 -7.14 6.58
C LEU A 44 8.21 -7.20 7.20
N ARG A 45 8.08 -6.88 8.49
CA ARG A 45 6.77 -6.80 9.15
C ARG A 45 5.90 -5.69 8.57
N ALA A 46 6.48 -4.53 8.30
CA ALA A 46 5.77 -3.40 7.71
C ALA A 46 5.34 -3.71 6.27
N GLN A 47 6.10 -4.54 5.54
CA GLN A 47 5.69 -5.04 4.23
C GLN A 47 4.39 -5.84 4.34
N GLN A 48 4.35 -6.80 5.27
CA GLN A 48 3.15 -7.60 5.53
C GLN A 48 1.96 -6.74 5.95
N GLU A 49 2.16 -5.76 6.84
CA GLU A 49 1.09 -4.85 7.28
C GLU A 49 0.48 -4.04 6.12
N VAL A 50 1.33 -3.55 5.21
CA VAL A 50 0.86 -2.79 4.02
C VAL A 50 0.14 -3.71 3.05
N GLU A 51 0.62 -4.94 2.86
CA GLU A 51 -0.03 -5.95 2.00
C GLU A 51 -1.38 -6.39 2.58
N GLU A 52 -1.46 -6.65 3.88
CA GLU A 52 -2.73 -6.96 4.56
C GLU A 52 -3.70 -5.79 4.50
N TYR A 53 -3.21 -4.56 4.64
CA TYR A 53 -4.05 -3.38 4.48
C TYR A 53 -4.62 -3.24 3.06
N LEU A 54 -3.80 -3.51 2.04
CA LEU A 54 -4.26 -3.56 0.65
C LEU A 54 -5.34 -4.62 0.43
N ASP A 55 -5.20 -5.79 1.08
CA ASP A 55 -6.21 -6.87 1.05
C ASP A 55 -7.49 -6.48 1.82
N LEU A 56 -7.36 -5.81 2.97
CA LEU A 56 -8.51 -5.31 3.73
C LEU A 56 -9.33 -4.28 2.95
N LEU A 57 -8.70 -3.47 2.09
CA LEU A 57 -9.40 -2.59 1.17
C LEU A 57 -10.27 -3.35 0.15
N LEU A 58 -10.00 -4.64 -0.14
CA LEU A 58 -10.86 -5.51 -0.96
C LEU A 58 -12.12 -5.97 -0.21
N THR A 59 -12.00 -6.23 1.09
CA THR A 59 -13.03 -6.94 1.86
C THR A 59 -14.16 -6.05 2.36
N LYS A 60 -13.98 -4.73 2.33
CA LYS A 60 -15.07 -3.79 2.59
C LYS A 60 -15.71 -3.36 1.28
N PRO A 61 -17.00 -3.67 1.02
CA PRO A 61 -17.71 -3.02 -0.06
C PRO A 61 -17.72 -1.53 0.26
N THR A 62 -16.95 -0.76 -0.50
CA THR A 62 -17.04 0.70 -0.49
C THR A 62 -18.47 1.02 -0.91
N ARG A 63 -19.27 1.40 0.09
CA ARG A 63 -20.70 1.68 -0.04
C ARG A 63 -20.92 3.05 -0.67
#